data_AF-A0A9P0N5W3-F1
#
_entry.id   AF-A0A9P0N5W3-F1
#
_cell.length_a   1.000
_cell.length_b   1.000
_cell.length_c   1.000
_cell.angle_alpha   90.00
_cell.angle_beta   90.00
_cell.angle_gamma   90.00
#
_symmetry.space_group_name_H-M   'P 1'
#
loop_
_entity.id
_entity.type
_entity.pdbx_description
1 polymer ?
#
loop_
_entity_poly.entity_id
_entity_poly.type
_entity_poly.pdbx_seq_one_letter_code
_entity_poly.pdbx_strand_id
1 'polypeptide(L)'
;MSKVILYSCLFGLFLGVSKGWVINDINAKMLSKGLFSNELSDEDIMMAEATTSIKQRISLIFPGTKWCGAGNVAENYDDLGTEKEADMCCREHDNCPDLIPGGGTKYNLTNDAFYTRLSCKCDEKFLTCLRSANTKVARYIGVIYFDGLQTKCYREDYPVTKCNKKGGWFKTKCVEYSYNTNGKKIYQWFDVEDF
;
A
#
# COMPACT_ATOMS: atom_id res chain seq x y z
N MET A 1 24.25 2.00 -54.41
CA MET A 1 23.80 0.59 -54.56
C MET A 1 23.04 0.25 -53.27
N SER A 2 21.71 0.40 -53.26
CA SER A 2 20.70 -0.65 -53.54
C SER A 2 20.56 -1.61 -52.34
N LYS A 3 19.40 -1.92 -51.75
CA LYS A 3 17.96 -1.71 -52.03
C LYS A 3 17.15 -1.98 -50.75
N VAL A 4 16.01 -1.31 -50.61
CA VAL A 4 14.88 -1.66 -49.71
C VAL A 4 13.96 -2.64 -50.43
N ILE A 5 13.57 -3.77 -49.83
CA ILE A 5 12.36 -4.61 -50.13
C ILE A 5 12.10 -5.47 -48.87
N LEU A 6 11.12 -5.23 -47.99
CA LEU A 6 9.67 -5.52 -48.02
C LEU A 6 9.29 -7.00 -48.23
N TYR A 7 8.93 -7.73 -47.16
CA TYR A 7 8.00 -8.86 -47.24
C TYR A 7 7.03 -8.85 -46.06
N SER A 8 5.86 -8.28 -46.33
CA SER A 8 4.58 -8.59 -45.71
C SER A 8 4.09 -9.97 -46.17
N CYS A 9 3.48 -10.78 -45.30
CA CYS A 9 2.08 -11.23 -45.43
C CYS A 9 1.71 -12.42 -44.51
N LEU A 10 0.56 -12.23 -43.85
CA LEU A 10 -0.53 -13.20 -43.66
C LEU A 10 -0.32 -14.42 -42.73
N PHE A 11 -0.90 -14.33 -41.53
CA PHE A 11 -2.21 -14.98 -41.32
C PHE A 11 -2.98 -14.30 -40.19
N GLY A 12 -4.23 -13.96 -40.47
CA GLY A 12 -5.11 -13.21 -39.57
C GLY A 12 -5.93 -14.07 -38.62
N LEU A 13 -6.51 -13.35 -37.66
CA LEU A 13 -7.81 -13.54 -37.00
C LEU A 13 -8.05 -14.84 -36.23
N PHE A 14 -7.96 -14.74 -34.90
CA PHE A 14 -8.99 -15.30 -34.00
C PHE A 14 -9.24 -14.33 -32.83
N LEU A 15 -10.40 -13.67 -32.88
CA LEU A 15 -11.36 -13.37 -31.82
C LEU A 15 -10.87 -12.87 -30.42
N GLY A 16 -11.31 -11.66 -30.07
CA GLY A 16 -12.15 -11.47 -28.88
C GLY A 16 -11.50 -11.22 -27.50
N VAL A 17 -11.63 -9.96 -27.06
CA VAL A 17 -11.97 -9.51 -25.68
C VAL A 17 -11.33 -10.25 -24.49
N SER A 18 -10.32 -9.62 -23.87
CA SER A 18 -10.39 -9.03 -22.51
C SER A 18 -8.97 -8.66 -22.05
N LYS A 19 -8.77 -7.41 -21.67
CA LYS A 19 -7.55 -6.96 -21.01
C LYS A 19 -7.54 -7.52 -19.58
N GLY A 20 -6.99 -8.72 -19.40
CA GLY A 20 -6.49 -9.16 -18.12
C GLY A 20 -5.02 -8.76 -18.02
N TRP A 21 -4.68 -7.81 -17.15
CA TRP A 21 -3.28 -7.64 -16.75
C TRP A 21 -2.88 -8.87 -15.93
N VAL A 22 -2.30 -9.84 -16.64
CA VAL A 22 -1.59 -10.97 -16.03
C VAL A 22 -0.26 -10.43 -15.53
N ILE A 23 -0.13 -10.22 -14.22
CA ILE A 23 1.17 -10.01 -13.59
C ILE A 23 1.81 -11.40 -13.43
N ASN A 24 2.53 -11.86 -14.46
CA ASN A 24 3.28 -13.11 -14.40
C ASN A 24 4.81 -12.88 -14.47
N ASP A 25 5.46 -13.47 -13.47
CA ASP A 25 6.68 -14.28 -13.60
C ASP A 25 8.08 -13.66 -13.63
N ILE A 26 8.27 -12.34 -13.55
CA ILE A 26 9.64 -11.77 -13.56
C ILE A 26 10.21 -11.48 -12.15
N ASN A 27 9.39 -11.31 -11.11
CA ASN A 27 9.91 -10.86 -9.79
C ASN A 27 9.99 -11.94 -8.69
N ALA A 28 9.32 -13.08 -8.83
CA ALA A 28 9.34 -14.13 -7.80
C ALA A 28 10.69 -14.89 -7.74
N LYS A 29 11.33 -15.12 -8.89
CA LYS A 29 12.61 -15.84 -8.98
C LYS A 29 13.80 -15.02 -8.48
N MET A 30 13.73 -13.70 -8.55
CA MET A 30 14.83 -12.83 -8.08
C MET A 30 14.82 -12.71 -6.56
N LEU A 31 13.62 -12.73 -5.95
CA LEU A 31 13.44 -12.77 -4.50
C LEU A 31 13.90 -14.12 -3.90
N SER A 32 13.64 -15.24 -4.59
CA SER A 32 13.97 -16.57 -4.07
C SER A 32 15.46 -16.91 -4.10
N LYS A 33 16.24 -16.33 -5.02
CA LYS A 33 17.66 -16.68 -5.21
C LYS A 33 18.61 -15.91 -4.29
N GLY A 34 18.16 -14.81 -3.70
CA GLY A 34 18.94 -14.02 -2.73
C GLY A 34 18.91 -14.56 -1.30
N LEU A 35 18.07 -15.57 -1.00
CA LEU A 35 17.72 -15.97 0.37
C LEU A 35 18.24 -17.35 0.81
N PHE A 36 18.79 -18.17 -0.09
CA PHE A 36 19.15 -19.55 0.23
C PHE A 36 20.67 -19.79 0.23
N SER A 37 21.26 -19.69 1.40
CA SER A 37 22.40 -20.54 1.77
C SER A 37 22.38 -20.86 3.27
N ASN A 38 21.98 -22.12 3.53
CA ASN A 38 22.21 -23.01 4.68
C ASN A 38 21.67 -22.69 6.09
N GLU A 39 21.08 -23.76 6.66
CA GLU A 39 20.51 -24.02 8.00
C GLU A 39 19.10 -23.49 8.29
N LEU A 40 18.17 -24.45 8.52
CA LEU A 40 16.73 -24.26 8.65
C LEU A 40 16.37 -24.00 10.12
N SER A 41 15.83 -22.81 10.38
CA SER A 41 15.40 -22.35 11.70
C SER A 41 13.90 -22.58 11.92
N ASP A 42 13.42 -22.50 13.17
CA ASP A 42 11.99 -22.63 13.50
C ASP A 42 11.11 -21.59 12.75
N GLU A 43 11.69 -20.48 12.28
CA GLU A 43 11.05 -19.47 11.43
C GLU A 43 10.75 -19.99 9.99
N ASP A 44 11.56 -20.92 9.49
CA ASP A 44 11.39 -21.50 8.16
C ASP A 44 10.25 -22.54 8.12
N ILE A 45 10.00 -23.22 9.26
CA ILE A 45 8.84 -24.10 9.44
C ILE A 45 7.55 -23.28 9.41
N MET A 46 7.55 -22.11 10.07
CA MET A 46 6.42 -21.17 10.00
C MET A 46 6.16 -20.68 8.57
N MET A 47 7.21 -20.43 7.79
CA MET A 47 7.06 -20.04 6.38
C MET A 47 6.63 -21.20 5.48
N ALA A 48 7.07 -22.44 5.73
CA ALA A 48 6.62 -23.62 4.99
C ALA A 48 5.12 -23.91 5.24
N GLU A 49 4.64 -23.76 6.48
CA GLU A 49 3.22 -23.85 6.81
C GLU A 49 2.44 -22.69 6.17
N ALA A 50 2.99 -21.48 6.19
CA ALA A 50 2.42 -20.33 5.50
C ALA A 50 2.33 -20.56 3.98
N THR A 51 3.32 -21.20 3.33
CA THR A 51 3.27 -21.49 1.88
C THR A 51 2.20 -22.49 1.48
N THR A 52 1.86 -23.44 2.36
CA THR A 52 0.76 -24.38 2.14
C THR A 52 -0.59 -23.69 2.28
N SER A 53 -0.69 -22.72 3.21
CA SER A 53 -1.84 -21.82 3.41
C SER A 53 -2.02 -20.77 2.29
N ILE A 54 -0.92 -20.25 1.73
CA ILE A 54 -0.87 -19.25 0.65
C ILE A 54 -1.61 -19.72 -0.60
N LYS A 55 -1.73 -21.03 -0.82
CA LYS A 55 -2.42 -21.60 -1.99
C LYS A 55 -3.95 -21.43 -1.92
N GLN A 56 -4.54 -21.10 -0.77
CA GLN A 56 -6.00 -21.19 -0.58
C GLN A 56 -6.75 -19.86 -0.44
N ARG A 57 -6.08 -18.72 -0.27
CA ARG A 57 -6.57 -17.33 -0.45
C ARG A 57 -5.46 -16.43 0.10
N ILE A 58 -4.77 -15.67 -0.75
CA ILE A 58 -3.73 -14.73 -0.27
C ILE A 58 -4.45 -13.54 0.39
N SER A 59 -4.85 -13.73 1.64
CA SER A 59 -5.21 -12.67 2.55
C SER A 59 -3.92 -11.95 2.94
N LEU A 60 -3.73 -10.70 2.51
CA LEU A 60 -2.58 -9.87 2.87
C LEU A 60 -2.75 -9.27 4.29
N ILE A 61 -3.21 -10.08 5.24
CA ILE A 61 -3.41 -9.69 6.65
C ILE A 61 -2.16 -10.06 7.45
N PHE A 62 -1.67 -9.12 8.26
CA PHE A 62 -0.48 -9.33 9.07
C PHE A 62 -0.72 -10.45 10.11
N PRO A 63 0.20 -11.42 10.27
CA PRO A 63 0.02 -12.52 11.22
C PRO A 63 -0.31 -12.06 12.63
N GLY A 64 -1.27 -12.72 13.27
CA GLY A 64 -1.73 -12.36 14.62
C GLY A 64 -2.69 -11.17 14.68
N THR A 65 -3.03 -10.57 13.53
CA THR A 65 -4.02 -9.47 13.42
C THR A 65 -5.22 -9.92 12.58
N LYS A 66 -6.32 -9.17 12.64
CA LYS A 66 -7.50 -9.38 11.80
C LYS A 66 -7.81 -8.19 10.90
N TRP A 67 -7.28 -7.00 11.24
CA TRP A 67 -7.56 -5.73 10.59
C TRP A 67 -6.36 -5.14 9.85
N CYS A 68 -5.14 -5.62 10.10
CA CYS A 68 -3.95 -5.03 9.50
C CYS A 68 -3.64 -5.64 8.12
N GLY A 69 -4.29 -5.14 7.06
CA GLY A 69 -4.00 -5.58 5.70
C GLY A 69 -4.95 -5.03 4.63
N ALA A 70 -5.08 -5.76 3.52
CA ALA A 70 -6.03 -5.41 2.46
C ALA A 70 -7.47 -5.76 2.88
N GLY A 71 -8.15 -4.83 3.53
CA GLY A 71 -9.42 -5.08 4.23
C GLY A 71 -9.18 -5.79 5.56
N ASN A 72 -10.15 -6.57 6.03
CA ASN A 72 -10.04 -7.32 7.28
C ASN A 72 -10.69 -8.70 7.16
N VAL A 73 -10.32 -9.59 8.07
CA VAL A 73 -10.87 -10.95 8.25
C VAL A 73 -11.63 -11.10 9.57
N ALA A 74 -11.99 -9.97 10.18
CA ALA A 74 -12.72 -9.93 11.44
C ALA A 74 -14.19 -10.33 11.23
N GLU A 75 -14.74 -11.12 12.15
CA GLU A 75 -16.17 -11.51 12.12
C GLU A 75 -17.09 -10.34 12.49
N ASN A 76 -16.60 -9.43 13.33
CA ASN A 76 -17.30 -8.24 13.80
C ASN A 76 -16.29 -7.21 14.32
N TYR A 77 -16.77 -6.02 14.69
CA TYR A 77 -15.93 -4.92 15.17
C TYR A 77 -15.03 -5.29 16.36
N ASP A 78 -15.49 -6.11 17.29
CA ASP A 78 -14.72 -6.47 18.49
C ASP A 78 -13.83 -7.70 18.29
N ASP A 79 -13.86 -8.29 17.10
CA ASP A 79 -13.06 -9.45 16.75
C ASP A 79 -11.62 -9.02 16.40
N LEU A 80 -10.74 -9.12 17.39
CA LEU A 80 -9.32 -8.80 17.30
C LEU A 80 -8.48 -10.08 17.32
N GLY A 81 -7.32 -10.02 16.66
CA GLY A 81 -6.29 -11.05 16.71
C GLY A 81 -5.52 -11.08 18.04
N THR A 82 -4.47 -11.91 18.08
CA THR A 82 -3.59 -12.06 19.25
C THR A 82 -2.73 -10.82 19.49
N GLU A 83 -2.37 -10.08 18.44
CA GLU A 83 -1.59 -8.83 18.47
C GLU A 83 -2.52 -7.62 18.70
N LYS A 84 -3.26 -7.66 19.80
CA LYS A 84 -4.42 -6.79 20.06
C LYS A 84 -4.12 -5.30 19.93
N GLU A 85 -3.01 -4.82 20.48
CA GLU A 85 -2.69 -3.40 20.51
C GLU A 85 -2.47 -2.85 19.09
N ALA A 86 -1.79 -3.60 18.23
CA ALA A 86 -1.58 -3.22 16.84
C ALA A 86 -2.88 -3.36 16.03
N ASP A 87 -3.62 -4.45 16.26
CA ASP A 87 -4.85 -4.75 15.53
C ASP A 87 -5.97 -3.73 15.82
N MET A 88 -6.04 -3.22 17.05
CA MET A 88 -6.93 -2.10 17.40
C MET A 88 -6.63 -0.83 16.59
N CYS A 89 -5.35 -0.53 16.34
CA CYS A 89 -4.98 0.62 15.52
C CYS A 89 -5.42 0.43 14.06
N CYS A 90 -5.24 -0.76 13.50
CA CYS A 90 -5.67 -1.08 12.14
C CYS A 90 -7.20 -1.08 12.02
N ARG A 91 -7.92 -1.59 13.04
CA ARG A 91 -9.38 -1.54 13.08
C ARG A 91 -9.91 -0.11 13.00
N GLU A 92 -9.38 0.80 13.82
CA GLU A 92 -9.78 2.21 13.80
C GLU A 92 -9.47 2.86 12.44
N HIS A 93 -8.33 2.49 11.84
CA HIS A 93 -7.90 2.95 10.52
C HIS A 93 -8.86 2.47 9.41
N ASP A 94 -9.21 1.18 9.40
CA ASP A 94 -10.18 0.57 8.48
C ASP A 94 -11.57 1.20 8.58
N ASN A 95 -11.96 1.67 9.76
CA ASN A 95 -13.25 2.31 10.03
C ASN A 95 -13.21 3.84 9.86
N CYS A 96 -12.19 4.38 9.18
CA CYS A 96 -12.12 5.80 8.89
C CYS A 96 -13.37 6.27 8.09
N PRO A 97 -14.05 7.36 8.54
CA PRO A 97 -15.28 7.82 7.90
C PRO A 97 -15.04 8.50 6.55
N ASP A 98 -13.79 8.86 6.24
CA ASP A 98 -13.43 9.53 5.00
C ASP A 98 -12.27 8.79 4.30
N LEU A 99 -12.66 8.00 3.31
CA LEU A 99 -11.77 7.19 2.47
C LEU A 99 -12.08 7.31 0.97
N ILE A 100 -11.08 6.95 0.15
CA ILE A 100 -11.22 6.74 -1.30
C ILE A 100 -10.67 5.33 -1.61
N PRO A 101 -11.53 4.38 -2.04
CA PRO A 101 -11.07 3.04 -2.44
C PRO A 101 -10.06 3.12 -3.59
N GLY A 102 -9.27 2.07 -3.79
CA GLY A 102 -8.36 1.97 -4.93
C GLY A 102 -9.09 2.15 -6.27
N GLY A 103 -8.58 3.00 -7.13
CA GLY A 103 -9.23 3.39 -8.41
C GLY A 103 -10.45 4.31 -8.27
N GLY A 104 -10.90 4.61 -7.04
CA GLY A 104 -12.05 5.47 -6.78
C GLY A 104 -11.77 6.95 -6.97
N THR A 105 -12.84 7.73 -7.14
CA THR A 105 -12.78 9.19 -7.24
C THR A 105 -13.71 9.85 -6.22
N LYS A 106 -13.19 10.81 -5.45
CA LYS A 106 -13.93 11.64 -4.49
C LYS A 106 -13.25 13.00 -4.38
N TYR A 107 -14.01 14.08 -4.15
CA TYR A 107 -13.47 15.44 -4.04
C TYR A 107 -12.60 15.90 -5.23
N ASN A 108 -12.88 15.39 -6.43
CA ASN A 108 -12.07 15.59 -7.63
C ASN A 108 -10.63 15.05 -7.51
N LEU A 109 -10.39 14.13 -6.58
CA LEU A 109 -9.17 13.32 -6.47
C LEU A 109 -9.47 11.90 -6.92
N THR A 110 -8.60 11.35 -7.77
CA THR A 110 -8.61 9.93 -8.12
C THR A 110 -7.50 9.23 -7.36
N ASN A 111 -7.84 8.15 -6.65
CA ASN A 111 -6.85 7.29 -6.01
C ASN A 111 -6.30 6.30 -7.05
N ASP A 112 -5.08 6.52 -7.51
CA ASP A 112 -4.37 5.68 -8.48
C ASP A 112 -3.74 4.43 -7.87
N ALA A 113 -3.71 4.32 -6.54
CA ALA A 113 -3.24 3.12 -5.85
C ALA A 113 -4.23 1.97 -5.97
N PHE A 114 -3.71 0.74 -5.91
CA PHE A 114 -4.52 -0.49 -5.86
C PHE A 114 -5.15 -0.74 -4.48
N TYR A 115 -4.86 0.12 -3.49
CA TYR A 115 -5.33 0.04 -2.12
C TYR A 115 -6.07 1.33 -1.71
N THR A 116 -6.83 1.27 -0.62
CA THR A 116 -7.60 2.40 -0.09
C THR A 116 -6.66 3.47 0.48
N ARG A 117 -6.90 4.74 0.13
CA ARG A 117 -6.26 5.89 0.78
C ARG A 117 -7.29 6.63 1.63
N LEU A 118 -6.85 7.13 2.80
CA LEU A 118 -7.71 7.77 3.78
C LEU A 118 -7.43 9.27 3.87
N SER A 119 -8.28 9.97 4.64
CA SER A 119 -7.97 11.33 5.06
C SER A 119 -6.69 11.41 5.90
N CYS A 120 -5.95 12.51 5.80
CA CYS A 120 -4.73 12.71 6.60
C CYS A 120 -5.00 12.64 8.10
N LYS A 121 -6.18 13.05 8.55
CA LYS A 121 -6.60 12.92 9.94
C LYS A 121 -6.63 11.45 10.41
N CYS A 122 -7.04 10.52 9.56
CA CYS A 122 -7.06 9.09 9.88
C CYS A 122 -5.64 8.51 9.91
N ASP A 123 -4.79 8.86 8.94
CA ASP A 123 -3.40 8.41 8.91
C ASP A 123 -2.57 8.98 10.07
N GLU A 124 -2.77 10.25 10.46
CA GLU A 124 -2.13 10.86 11.63
C GLU A 124 -2.53 10.17 12.95
N LYS A 125 -3.81 9.82 13.09
CA LYS A 125 -4.31 9.02 14.22
C LYS A 125 -3.71 7.63 14.24
N PHE A 126 -3.63 6.99 13.08
CA PHE A 126 -3.07 5.64 12.94
C PHE A 126 -1.58 5.61 13.31
N LEU A 127 -0.81 6.58 12.80
CA LEU A 127 0.60 6.77 13.17
C LEU A 127 0.76 6.90 14.69
N THR A 128 -0.04 7.78 15.30
CA THR A 128 0.00 8.02 16.75
C THR A 128 -0.37 6.77 17.54
N CYS A 129 -1.40 6.03 17.10
CA CYS A 129 -1.84 4.79 17.73
C CYS A 129 -0.74 3.73 17.69
N LEU A 130 -0.15 3.47 16.53
CA LEU A 130 0.91 2.48 16.37
C LEU A 130 2.17 2.83 17.18
N ARG A 131 2.57 4.11 17.21
CA ARG A 131 3.67 4.57 18.07
C ARG A 131 3.37 4.36 19.55
N SER A 132 2.12 4.57 19.96
CA SER A 132 1.66 4.43 21.35
C SER A 132 1.46 2.98 21.78
N ALA A 133 1.10 2.07 20.86
CA ALA A 133 0.97 0.63 21.11
C ALA A 133 2.29 0.01 21.58
N ASN A 134 3.44 0.55 21.12
CA ASN A 134 4.77 0.18 21.57
C ASN A 134 5.09 -1.33 21.51
N THR A 135 4.48 -2.06 20.54
CA THR A 135 4.76 -3.47 20.29
C THR A 135 5.68 -3.65 19.07
N LYS A 136 6.30 -4.84 18.93
CA LYS A 136 7.09 -5.16 17.74
C LYS A 136 6.22 -5.16 16.48
N VAL A 137 5.03 -5.74 16.56
CA VAL A 137 4.08 -5.82 15.44
C VAL A 137 3.59 -4.44 15.02
N ALA A 138 3.23 -3.56 15.95
CA ALA A 138 2.86 -2.18 15.62
C ALA A 138 3.99 -1.42 14.91
N ARG A 139 5.24 -1.63 15.34
CA ARG A 139 6.41 -1.05 14.67
C ARG A 139 6.57 -1.57 13.24
N TYR A 140 6.43 -2.87 13.01
CA TYR A 140 6.51 -3.44 11.65
C TYR A 140 5.40 -2.89 10.74
N ILE A 141 4.16 -2.86 11.21
CA ILE A 141 3.03 -2.29 10.48
C ILE A 141 3.28 -0.82 10.13
N GLY A 142 3.78 -0.05 11.10
CA GLY A 142 4.14 1.35 10.93
C GLY A 142 5.16 1.55 9.81
N VAL A 143 6.29 0.85 9.86
CA VAL A 143 7.34 0.92 8.83
C VAL A 143 6.82 0.50 7.46
N ILE A 144 6.01 -0.56 7.38
CA ILE A 144 5.42 -1.01 6.12
C ILE A 144 4.51 0.08 5.52
N TYR A 145 3.57 0.60 6.31
CA TYR A 145 2.56 1.54 5.84
C TYR A 145 3.13 2.94 5.54
N PHE A 146 3.86 3.51 6.49
CA PHE A 146 4.33 4.88 6.40
C PHE A 146 5.62 4.98 5.56
N ASP A 147 6.58 4.07 5.70
CA ASP A 147 7.88 4.22 5.04
C ASP A 147 7.96 3.40 3.74
N GLY A 148 7.44 2.17 3.76
CA GLY A 148 7.54 1.20 2.66
C GLY A 148 6.60 1.49 1.49
N LEU A 149 5.30 1.69 1.75
CA LEU A 149 4.31 1.91 0.70
C LEU A 149 4.42 3.28 0.01
N GLN A 150 5.10 4.24 0.64
CA GLN A 150 5.12 5.64 0.21
C GLN A 150 3.69 6.16 -0.07
N THR A 151 2.75 5.80 0.80
CA THR A 151 1.34 6.17 0.64
C THR A 151 1.13 7.68 0.75
N LYS A 152 -0.04 8.13 0.33
CA LYS A 152 -0.49 9.51 0.46
C LYS A 152 -1.83 9.52 1.16
N CYS A 153 -2.06 10.59 1.91
CA CYS A 153 -3.35 10.92 2.49
C CYS A 153 -3.94 12.13 1.77
N TYR A 154 -5.22 12.42 2.00
CA TYR A 154 -5.84 13.65 1.47
C TYR A 154 -6.46 14.51 2.57
N ARG A 155 -6.47 15.82 2.34
CA ARG A 155 -7.19 16.80 3.16
C ARG A 155 -7.53 18.05 2.35
N GLU A 156 -8.50 18.81 2.83
CA GLU A 156 -8.80 20.13 2.31
C GLU A 156 -7.82 21.15 2.89
N ASP A 157 -7.07 21.82 2.02
CA ASP A 157 -6.11 22.85 2.41
C ASP A 157 -5.94 23.90 1.31
N TYR A 158 -5.18 24.96 1.57
CA TYR A 158 -4.82 25.92 0.54
C TYR A 158 -4.05 25.23 -0.61
N PRO A 159 -4.18 25.72 -1.86
CA PRO A 159 -3.47 25.13 -2.99
C PRO A 159 -1.96 25.11 -2.74
N VAL A 160 -1.36 23.92 -2.81
CA VAL A 160 0.09 23.74 -2.68
C VAL A 160 0.78 24.40 -3.86
N THR A 161 1.76 25.26 -3.59
CA THR A 161 2.56 25.94 -4.62
C THR A 161 3.92 25.28 -4.82
N LYS A 162 4.52 24.76 -3.74
CA LYS A 162 5.87 24.20 -3.77
C LYS A 162 6.10 23.23 -2.61
N CYS A 163 6.98 22.26 -2.85
CA CYS A 163 7.65 21.53 -1.77
C CYS A 163 8.96 22.25 -1.38
N ASN A 164 9.06 22.74 -0.15
CA ASN A 164 10.24 23.41 0.38
C ASN A 164 11.31 22.43 0.83
N LYS A 165 10.89 21.32 1.44
CA LYS A 165 11.78 20.32 2.01
C LYS A 165 11.31 18.92 1.67
N LYS A 166 12.23 18.12 1.13
CA LYS A 166 12.03 16.68 0.96
C LYS A 166 12.60 15.91 2.14
N GLY A 167 11.96 14.80 2.46
CA GLY A 167 12.34 13.92 3.54
C GLY A 167 11.88 12.49 3.28
N GLY A 168 11.85 11.74 4.37
CA GLY A 168 11.64 10.30 4.37
C GLY A 168 12.85 9.50 3.93
N TRP A 169 12.78 8.18 4.06
CA TRP A 169 13.94 7.31 3.87
C TRP A 169 14.67 7.49 2.52
N PHE A 170 13.91 7.66 1.43
CA PHE A 170 14.46 7.85 0.08
C PHE A 170 14.49 9.32 -0.39
N LYS A 171 14.23 10.29 0.50
CA LYS A 171 14.06 11.72 0.14
C LYS A 171 13.02 11.96 -0.96
N THR A 172 12.01 11.09 -1.06
CA THR A 172 10.95 11.16 -2.07
C THR A 172 9.74 11.95 -1.60
N LYS A 173 9.49 11.97 -0.28
CA LYS A 173 8.35 12.63 0.33
C LYS A 173 8.58 14.12 0.51
N CYS A 174 7.54 14.92 0.38
CA CYS A 174 7.57 16.31 0.79
C CYS A 174 7.13 16.45 2.25
N VAL A 175 8.01 17.02 3.08
CA VAL A 175 7.75 17.21 4.52
C VAL A 175 7.40 18.64 4.88
N GLU A 176 7.62 19.59 3.96
CA GLU A 176 7.30 20.99 4.16
C GLU A 176 6.77 21.59 2.86
N TYR A 177 5.53 22.09 2.90
CA TYR A 177 4.81 22.64 1.76
C TYR A 177 4.66 24.16 1.89
N SER A 178 4.74 24.85 0.75
CA SER A 178 4.28 26.23 0.60
C SER A 178 2.89 26.25 -0.04
N TYR A 179 2.11 27.28 0.28
CA TYR A 179 0.71 27.39 -0.10
C TYR A 179 0.36 28.73 -0.74
N ASN A 180 -0.66 28.76 -1.60
CA ASN A 180 -1.30 29.99 -2.06
C ASN A 180 -2.49 30.32 -1.14
N THR A 181 -2.24 31.16 -0.14
CA THR A 181 -3.26 31.55 0.85
C THR A 181 -4.33 32.51 0.32
N ASN A 182 -4.16 33.05 -0.89
CA ASN A 182 -5.18 33.87 -1.55
C ASN A 182 -6.23 33.02 -2.28
N GLY A 183 -5.95 31.72 -2.49
CA GLY A 183 -6.87 30.78 -3.12
C GLY A 183 -7.92 30.22 -2.15
N LYS A 184 -9.00 29.66 -2.69
CA LYS A 184 -9.93 28.83 -1.90
C LYS A 184 -9.27 27.48 -1.59
N LYS A 185 -9.58 26.91 -0.44
CA LYS A 185 -9.11 25.58 -0.09
C LYS A 185 -9.71 24.53 -1.03
N ILE A 186 -8.92 23.50 -1.30
CA ILE A 186 -9.27 22.36 -2.16
C ILE A 186 -8.70 21.08 -1.57
N TYR A 187 -9.35 19.96 -1.84
CA TYR A 187 -8.82 18.64 -1.51
C TYR A 187 -7.59 18.32 -2.36
N GLN A 188 -6.50 17.90 -1.72
CA GLN A 188 -5.23 17.58 -2.35
C GLN A 188 -4.59 16.36 -1.68
N TRP A 189 -3.66 15.70 -2.39
CA TRP A 189 -2.84 14.62 -1.86
C TRP A 189 -1.60 15.16 -1.13
N PHE A 190 -1.28 14.56 0.02
CA PHE A 190 -0.13 14.89 0.85
C PHE A 190 0.67 13.63 1.17
N ASP A 191 1.99 13.78 1.29
CA ASP A 191 2.84 12.72 1.78
C ASP A 191 2.62 12.53 3.29
N VAL A 192 2.54 11.27 3.72
CA VAL A 192 2.45 10.94 5.15
C VAL A 192 3.82 11.01 5.82
N GLU A 193 3.85 11.32 7.11
CA GLU A 193 5.08 11.27 7.93
C GLU A 193 5.69 9.85 7.90
N ASP A 194 7.00 9.75 8.10
CA ASP A 194 7.66 8.46 8.34
C ASP A 194 7.34 7.94 9.75
N PHE A 195 7.44 6.63 9.96
CA PHE A 195 7.12 5.98 11.24
C PHE A 195 8.16 6.25 12.34
#